data_AF-A0A4R9GTD9-F1
#
_entry.id   AF-A0A4R9GTD9-F1
#
_cell.length_a   1.000
_cell.length_b   1.000
_cell.length_c   1.000
_cell.angle_alpha   90.00
_cell.angle_beta   90.00
_cell.angle_gamma   90.00
#
_symmetry.space_group_name_H-M   'P 1'
#
loop_
_entity.id
_entity.type
_entity.pdbx_description
1 polymer ?
#
loop_
_entity_poly.entity_id
_entity_poly.type
_entity_poly.pdbx_seq_one_letter_code
_entity_poly.pdbx_strand_id
1 'polypeptide(L)'
;MPEYPSFLEIAEKALNTTGKPMSASEIWTLAKEMKWKTDSVGQTPWATISAQIYVSIKTNPHTPFRRVSKRPTRFALTPWEEPTER
;
A
#
# COMPACT_ATOMS: atom_id res chain seq x y z
N MET A 1 -0.44 -23.19 5.27
CA MET A 1 0.78 -22.36 5.32
C MET A 1 0.45 -21.13 6.15
N PRO A 2 1.20 -20.79 7.20
CA PRO A 2 0.98 -19.52 7.87
C PRO A 2 1.55 -18.45 6.96
N GLU A 3 0.68 -17.74 6.26
CA GLU A 3 1.07 -16.59 5.46
C GLU A 3 1.50 -15.49 6.45
N TYR A 4 2.80 -15.20 6.49
CA TYR A 4 3.26 -13.98 7.16
C TYR A 4 2.62 -12.81 6.43
N PRO A 5 2.00 -11.85 7.15
CA PRO A 5 1.31 -10.76 6.50
C PRO A 5 2.29 -10.00 5.60
N SER A 6 2.08 -10.10 4.30
CA SER A 6 2.97 -9.47 3.33
C SER A 6 2.86 -7.95 3.46
N PHE A 7 3.86 -7.20 2.97
CA PHE A 7 3.77 -5.74 2.88
C PHE A 7 2.53 -5.30 2.08
N LEU A 8 2.06 -6.14 1.17
CA LEU A 8 0.81 -5.97 0.45
C LEU A 8 -0.41 -6.03 1.37
N GLU A 9 -0.53 -7.01 2.25
CA GLU A 9 -1.66 -7.08 3.18
C GLU A 9 -1.65 -5.92 4.18
N ILE A 10 -0.46 -5.49 4.62
CA ILE A 10 -0.29 -4.27 5.42
C ILE A 10 -0.82 -3.05 4.65
N ALA A 11 -0.42 -2.92 3.39
CA ALA A 11 -0.87 -1.82 2.53
C ALA A 11 -2.39 -1.87 2.28
N GLU A 12 -2.93 -3.05 2.04
CA GLU A 12 -4.36 -3.26 1.83
C GLU A 12 -5.15 -2.90 3.09
N LYS A 13 -4.73 -3.41 4.26
CA LYS A 13 -5.36 -3.05 5.54
C LYS A 13 -5.29 -1.56 5.81
N ALA A 14 -4.15 -0.92 5.58
CA ALA A 14 -3.99 0.52 5.80
C ALA A 14 -4.90 1.34 4.87
N LEU A 15 -4.92 1.01 3.58
CA LEU A 15 -5.76 1.69 2.59
C LEU A 15 -7.25 1.44 2.83
N ASN A 16 -7.63 0.23 3.23
CA ASN A 16 -9.01 -0.12 3.57
C ASN A 16 -9.46 0.60 4.87
N THR A 17 -8.59 0.64 5.89
CA THR A 17 -8.85 1.36 7.15
C THR A 17 -9.01 2.87 6.92
N THR A 18 -8.19 3.45 6.05
CA THR A 18 -8.22 4.91 5.79
C THR A 18 -9.22 5.30 4.72
N GLY A 19 -9.63 4.35 3.87
CA GLY A 19 -10.55 4.55 2.76
C GLY A 19 -10.08 5.64 1.80
N LYS A 20 -8.77 5.92 1.71
CA LYS A 20 -8.21 7.04 0.94
C LYS A 20 -6.91 6.64 0.23
N PRO A 21 -6.58 7.30 -0.90
CA PRO A 21 -5.30 7.11 -1.55
C PRO A 21 -4.15 7.55 -0.65
N MET A 22 -3.26 6.62 -0.28
CA MET A 22 -2.09 6.87 0.55
C MET A 22 -0.79 6.52 -0.16
N SER A 23 0.27 7.18 0.27
CA SER A 23 1.64 6.84 -0.12
C SER A 23 2.17 5.66 0.72
N ALA A 24 3.17 4.96 0.21
CA ALA A 24 3.83 3.88 0.95
C ALA A 24 4.41 4.35 2.30
N SER A 25 4.79 5.64 2.38
CA SER A 25 5.24 6.30 3.61
C SER A 25 4.14 6.43 4.66
N GLU A 26 2.93 6.80 4.24
CA GLU A 26 1.76 6.90 5.12
C GLU A 26 1.31 5.53 5.60
N ILE A 27 1.24 4.54 4.69
CA ILE A 27 0.96 3.14 5.01
C ILE A 27 1.96 2.63 6.06
N TRP A 28 3.26 2.92 5.88
CA TRP A 28 4.29 2.53 6.82
C TRP A 28 4.13 3.21 8.19
N THR A 29 3.80 4.51 8.19
CA THR A 29 3.56 5.26 9.43
C THR A 29 2.41 4.66 10.22
N LEU A 30 1.32 4.32 9.53
CA LEU A 30 0.14 3.69 10.12
C LEU A 30 0.45 2.27 10.62
N ALA A 31 1.21 1.49 9.86
CA ALA A 31 1.69 0.17 10.28
C ALA A 31 2.58 0.25 11.53
N LYS A 32 3.44 1.26 11.61
CA LYS A 32 4.32 1.52 12.77
C LYS A 32 3.51 1.92 14.00
N GLU A 33 2.50 2.77 13.83
CA GLU A 33 1.58 3.20 14.89
C GLU A 33 0.76 2.01 15.42
N MET A 34 0.28 1.16 14.51
CA MET A 34 -0.44 -0.09 14.80
C MET A 34 0.47 -1.23 15.29
N LYS A 35 1.79 -1.02 15.39
CA LYS A 35 2.81 -2.03 15.75
C LYS A 35 2.69 -3.33 14.94
N TRP A 36 2.36 -3.24 13.66
CA TRP A 36 2.36 -4.40 12.78
C TRP A 36 3.79 -4.93 12.66
N LYS A 37 4.02 -6.15 13.17
CA LYS A 37 5.31 -6.82 13.07
C LYS A 37 5.54 -7.17 11.61
N THR A 38 6.60 -6.62 11.04
CA THR A 38 7.07 -6.96 9.70
C THR A 38 8.51 -7.43 9.83
N ASP A 39 8.88 -8.43 9.05
CA ASP A 39 10.24 -8.99 9.04
C ASP A 39 11.29 -8.05 8.42
N SER A 40 10.92 -6.80 8.08
CA SER A 40 11.88 -5.83 7.56
C SER A 40 12.76 -5.24 8.67
N VAL A 41 13.98 -5.78 8.74
CA VAL A 41 15.14 -5.23 9.46
C VAL A 41 15.92 -4.25 8.54
N GLY A 42 15.20 -3.42 7.78
CA GLY A 42 15.78 -2.56 6.74
C GLY A 42 15.71 -1.07 7.07
N GLN A 43 16.69 -0.30 6.60
CA GLN A 43 16.85 1.14 6.86
C GLN A 43 15.68 2.01 6.33
N THR A 44 14.87 1.51 5.39
CA THR A 44 13.72 2.22 4.77
C THR A 44 12.54 1.30 4.38
N PRO A 45 11.68 0.90 5.34
CA PRO A 45 10.61 -0.08 5.06
C PRO A 45 9.51 0.42 4.12
N TRP A 46 9.27 1.74 4.05
CA TRP A 46 8.33 2.34 3.08
C TRP A 46 8.79 2.16 1.62
N ALA A 47 10.09 2.15 1.36
CA ALA A 47 10.62 1.92 0.02
C ALA A 47 10.37 0.47 -0.42
N THR A 48 10.58 -0.49 0.48
CA THR A 48 10.25 -1.90 0.28
C THR A 48 8.75 -2.10 0.02
N ILE A 49 7.87 -1.44 0.79
CA ILE A 49 6.41 -1.47 0.54
C ILE A 49 6.10 -0.95 -0.86
N SER A 50 6.66 0.19 -1.25
CA SER A 50 6.41 0.76 -2.57
C SER A 50 6.88 -0.15 -3.71
N ALA A 51 8.04 -0.80 -3.55
CA ALA A 51 8.59 -1.73 -4.53
C ALA A 51 7.74 -3.02 -4.61
N GLN A 52 7.28 -3.55 -3.48
CA GLN A 52 6.40 -4.72 -3.47
C GLN A 52 5.03 -4.43 -4.06
N ILE A 53 4.41 -3.28 -3.74
CA ILE A 53 3.16 -2.84 -4.39
C ILE A 53 3.39 -2.72 -5.89
N TYR A 54 4.51 -2.12 -6.33
CA TYR A 54 4.83 -1.98 -7.75
C TYR A 54 5.00 -3.33 -8.46
N VAL A 55 5.72 -4.27 -7.85
CA VAL A 55 5.87 -5.64 -8.37
C VAL A 55 4.52 -6.35 -8.39
N SER A 56 3.70 -6.21 -7.35
CA SER A 56 2.36 -6.81 -7.32
C SER A 56 1.46 -6.24 -8.41
N ILE A 57 1.48 -4.92 -8.63
CA ILE A 57 0.76 -4.28 -9.74
C ILE A 57 1.22 -4.82 -11.09
N LYS A 58 2.53 -5.09 -11.25
CA LYS A 58 3.11 -5.59 -12.49
C LYS A 58 2.88 -7.09 -12.71
N THR A 59 2.93 -7.88 -11.65
CA THR A 59 2.87 -9.36 -11.69
C THR A 59 1.44 -9.86 -11.62
N ASN A 60 0.57 -9.19 -10.86
CA ASN A 60 -0.82 -9.60 -10.67
C ASN A 60 -1.76 -8.60 -11.37
N PRO A 61 -2.31 -8.94 -12.54
CA PRO A 61 -3.31 -8.08 -13.20
C PRO A 61 -4.63 -7.93 -12.41
N HIS A 62 -4.87 -8.76 -11.39
CA HIS A 62 -6.02 -8.68 -10.46
C HIS A 62 -5.71 -7.99 -9.13
N THR A 63 -4.62 -7.24 -9.06
CA THR A 63 -4.28 -6.46 -7.86
C THR A 63 -5.35 -5.40 -7.56
N PRO A 64 -5.81 -5.27 -6.30
CA PRO A 64 -6.72 -4.19 -5.93
C PRO A 64 -6.00 -2.83 -5.89
N PHE A 65 -4.66 -2.82 -5.92
CA PHE A 65 -3.84 -1.61 -5.86
C PHE A 65 -3.80 -0.87 -7.20
N ARG A 66 -4.08 0.43 -7.18
CA ARG A 66 -3.95 1.32 -8.32
C ARG A 66 -3.14 2.56 -7.97
N ARG A 67 -2.25 2.99 -8.86
CA ARG A 67 -1.56 4.28 -8.73
C ARG A 67 -2.47 5.40 -9.21
N VAL A 68 -2.87 6.28 -8.30
CA VAL A 68 -3.87 7.34 -8.54
C VAL A 68 -3.21 8.69 -8.84
N SER A 69 -2.03 8.95 -8.30
CA SER A 69 -1.31 10.20 -8.57
C SER A 69 0.19 9.99 -8.77
N LYS A 70 0.79 10.86 -9.59
CA LYS A 70 2.25 10.93 -9.83
C LYS A 70 2.93 11.95 -8.92
N ARG A 71 2.22 12.97 -8.40
CA ARG A 71 2.80 14.06 -7.57
C ARG A 71 1.75 14.62 -6.60
N PRO A 72 1.76 14.22 -5.32
CA PRO A 72 2.58 13.15 -4.73
C PRO A 72 2.16 11.75 -5.21
N THR A 73 3.08 10.78 -5.22
CA THR A 73 2.77 9.40 -5.61
C THR A 73 1.82 8.76 -4.61
N ARG A 74 0.58 8.48 -5.02
CA ARG A 74 -0.45 7.87 -4.17
C ARG A 74 -0.94 6.56 -4.76
N PHE A 75 -1.19 5.60 -3.88
CA PHE A 75 -1.78 4.30 -4.18
C PHE A 75 -3.16 4.23 -3.53
N ALA A 76 -4.15 3.67 -4.21
CA ALA A 76 -5.47 3.40 -3.67
C ALA A 76 -5.92 1.98 -3.97
N LEU A 77 -6.94 1.52 -3.25
CA LEU A 77 -7.64 0.27 -3.54
C LEU A 77 -8.84 0.52 -4.45
N THR A 78 -9.11 -0.38 -5.38
CA THR A 78 -10.32 -0.37 -6.20
C THR A 78 -11.46 -1.05 -5.40
N PRO A 79 -12.70 -0.53 -5.37
CA PRO A 79 -13.24 0.57 -6.17
C PRO A 79 -13.10 1.92 -5.45
N TRP A 80 -12.00 2.63 -5.71
CA TRP A 80 -11.93 4.06 -5.46
C TRP A 80 -12.55 4.75 -6.66
N GLU A 81 -13.76 5.29 -6.51
CA GLU A 81 -14.28 6.25 -7.46
C GLU A 81 -13.43 7.51 -7.36
N GLU A 82 -12.55 7.74 -8.35
CA GLU A 82 -12.07 9.09 -8.60
C GLU A 82 -13.30 9.97 -8.83
N PRO A 83 -13.57 10.98 -7.97
CA PRO A 83 -14.49 12.03 -8.36
C PRO A 83 -13.83 12.68 -9.56
N THR A 84 -14.29 12.31 -10.75
CA THR A 84 -13.86 12.94 -12.00
C THR A 84 -14.40 14.35 -11.90
N GLU A 85 -13.55 15.27 -11.46
CA GLU A 85 -13.89 16.68 -11.34
C GLU A 85 -14.23 17.21 -12.75
N ARG A 86 -15.45 17.75 -12.88
CA ARG A 86 -16.06 18.27 -14.10
C ARG A 86 -15.55 19.66 -14.44
#